data_AF-A0A524FPG3-F1
#
_entry.id   AF-A0A524FPG3-F1
#
_cell.length_a   1.000
_cell.length_b   1.000
_cell.length_c   1.000
_cell.angle_alpha   90.00
_cell.angle_beta   90.00
_cell.angle_gamma   90.00
#
_symmetry.space_group_name_H-M   'P 1'
#
loop_
_entity.id
_entity.type
_entity.pdbx_description
1 polymer ?
#
loop_
_entity_poly.entity_id
_entity_poly.type
_entity_poly.pdbx_seq_one_letter_code
_entity_poly.pdbx_strand_id
1 'polypeptide(L)'
;MSSAGGGQSTVYDLLKLDRAIANEVLLDKEHSGRVYIPLEAGPNTNPRIVGLAGGSPGLNALYFKFGVSGHTVFVLSNYDPEDIEPVAKSIIDMFIPESERGKRLVMKTKEGE
;
A
#
# COMPACT_ATOMS: atom_id res chain seq x y z
N MET A 1 -3.38 13.60 18.12
CA MET A 1 -3.27 12.95 16.79
C MET A 1 -2.47 13.86 15.89
N SER A 2 -1.66 13.31 15.01
CA SER A 2 -0.92 14.07 13.99
C SER A 2 -1.34 13.60 12.61
N SER A 3 -0.98 14.33 11.55
CA SER A 3 -1.30 13.90 10.19
C SER A 3 -0.58 12.61 9.76
N ALA A 4 0.47 12.20 10.49
CA ALA A 4 1.21 10.96 10.22
C ALA A 4 0.56 9.71 10.83
N GLY A 5 -0.42 9.85 11.72
CA GLY A 5 -1.07 8.71 12.36
C GLY A 5 -2.05 9.04 13.50
N GLY A 6 -2.73 8.00 13.99
CA GLY A 6 -3.77 8.10 15.01
C GLY A 6 -5.19 8.18 14.46
N GLY A 7 -5.35 8.11 13.14
CA GLY A 7 -6.65 7.86 12.52
C GLY A 7 -7.19 6.47 12.87
N GLN A 8 -8.50 6.37 13.04
CA GLN A 8 -9.20 5.11 13.31
C GLN A 8 -10.10 4.78 12.12
N SER A 9 -10.14 3.52 11.74
CA SER A 9 -10.92 3.07 10.58
C SER A 9 -11.22 1.57 10.67
N THR A 10 -12.08 1.08 9.80
CA THR A 10 -12.32 -0.36 9.61
C THR A 10 -11.81 -0.80 8.24
N VAL A 11 -11.65 -2.11 8.03
CA VAL A 11 -11.30 -2.65 6.69
C VAL A 11 -12.29 -2.17 5.62
N TYR A 12 -13.57 -2.08 5.98
CA TYR A 12 -14.62 -1.67 5.04
C TYR A 12 -14.53 -0.19 4.67
N ASP A 13 -14.18 0.67 5.62
CA ASP A 13 -13.98 2.10 5.38
C ASP A 13 -12.74 2.35 4.52
N LEU A 14 -11.64 1.64 4.80
CA LEU A 14 -10.42 1.71 3.99
C LEU A 14 -10.65 1.20 2.56
N LEU A 15 -11.44 0.13 2.38
CA LEU A 15 -11.83 -0.35 1.06
C LEU A 15 -12.68 0.67 0.30
N LYS A 16 -13.60 1.36 0.99
CA LYS A 16 -14.37 2.47 0.41
C LYS A 16 -13.45 3.61 -0.01
N LEU A 17 -12.47 3.98 0.82
CA LEU A 17 -11.49 5.02 0.50
C LEU A 17 -10.70 4.66 -0.77
N ASP A 18 -10.14 3.45 -0.86
CA ASP A 18 -9.42 2.99 -2.05
C ASP A 18 -10.30 3.04 -3.30
N ARG A 19 -11.55 2.58 -3.20
CA ARG A 19 -12.51 2.63 -4.31
C ARG A 19 -12.89 4.05 -4.68
N ALA A 20 -13.02 4.97 -3.72
CA ALA A 20 -13.35 6.35 -4.00
C ALA A 20 -12.23 7.07 -4.75
N ILE A 21 -10.97 6.75 -4.43
CA ILE A 21 -9.80 7.24 -5.17
C ILE A 21 -9.76 6.59 -6.56
N ALA A 22 -9.83 5.26 -6.64
CA ALA A 22 -9.69 4.54 -7.90
C ALA A 22 -10.81 4.83 -8.92
N ASN A 23 -12.00 5.21 -8.47
CA ASN A 23 -13.14 5.54 -9.33
C ASN A 23 -13.36 7.05 -9.47
N GLU A 24 -12.37 7.88 -9.13
CA GLU A 24 -12.43 9.34 -9.34
C GLU A 24 -13.62 10.01 -8.61
N VAL A 25 -14.05 9.42 -7.48
CA VAL A 25 -15.14 9.95 -6.65
C VAL A 25 -14.61 10.95 -5.63
N LEU A 26 -13.43 10.66 -5.05
CA LEU A 26 -12.82 11.53 -4.04
C LEU A 26 -11.98 12.65 -4.69
N LEU A 27 -11.33 12.35 -5.81
CA LEU A 27 -10.41 13.23 -6.52
C LEU A 27 -10.71 13.17 -8.02
N ASP A 28 -10.31 14.19 -8.77
CA ASP A 28 -10.37 14.13 -10.24
C ASP A 28 -9.41 13.06 -10.81
N LYS A 29 -9.51 12.82 -12.12
CA LYS A 29 -8.69 11.84 -12.84
C LYS A 29 -7.18 12.08 -12.70
N GLU A 30 -6.75 13.33 -12.76
CA GLU A 30 -5.32 13.67 -12.68
C GLU A 30 -4.77 13.32 -11.30
N HIS A 31 -5.46 13.73 -10.24
CA HIS A 31 -5.01 13.54 -8.87
C HIS A 31 -5.18 12.10 -8.40
N SER A 32 -6.25 11.40 -8.83
CA SER A 32 -6.49 9.99 -8.51
C SER A 32 -5.35 9.10 -9.01
N GLY A 33 -4.86 9.33 -10.23
CA GLY A 33 -3.72 8.59 -10.79
C GLY A 33 -2.41 8.82 -10.00
N ARG A 34 -2.22 10.02 -9.44
CA ARG A 34 -1.00 10.37 -8.70
C ARG A 34 -0.90 9.73 -7.32
N VAL A 35 -2.01 9.39 -6.66
CA VAL A 35 -1.99 8.80 -5.30
C VAL A 35 -1.17 7.51 -5.23
N TYR A 36 -1.19 6.73 -6.31
CA TYR A 36 -0.55 5.41 -6.34
C TYR A 36 0.88 5.44 -6.89
N ILE A 37 1.32 6.59 -7.41
CA ILE A 37 2.59 6.73 -8.10
C ILE A 37 3.60 7.43 -7.16
N PRO A 38 4.85 6.95 -7.04
CA PRO A 38 5.89 7.67 -6.30
C PRO A 38 6.07 9.09 -6.83
N LEU A 39 6.35 10.06 -5.95
CA LEU A 39 6.45 11.48 -6.31
C LEU A 39 7.51 11.76 -7.39
N GLU A 40 8.57 10.95 -7.43
CA GLU A 40 9.69 11.08 -8.35
C GLU A 40 9.44 10.38 -9.69
N ALA A 41 8.36 9.61 -9.81
CA ALA A 41 8.06 8.83 -11.00
C ALA A 41 7.27 9.65 -12.03
N GLY A 42 7.46 9.35 -13.32
CA GLY A 42 6.76 10.03 -14.40
C GLY A 42 5.24 9.79 -14.35
N PRO A 43 4.43 10.68 -14.94
CA PRO A 43 2.95 10.65 -14.84
C PRO A 43 2.30 9.39 -15.43
N ASN A 44 3.01 8.66 -16.30
CA ASN A 44 2.53 7.42 -16.93
C ASN A 44 3.07 6.16 -16.24
N THR A 45 3.66 6.29 -15.04
CA THR A 45 4.16 5.14 -14.29
C THR A 45 2.99 4.28 -13.84
N ASN A 46 3.07 2.98 -14.10
CA ASN A 46 2.10 2.01 -13.60
C ASN A 46 2.78 1.08 -12.58
N PRO A 47 2.67 1.37 -11.27
CA PRO A 47 3.26 0.54 -10.22
C PRO A 47 2.66 -0.87 -10.25
N ARG A 48 3.52 -1.87 -10.18
CA ARG A 48 3.08 -3.28 -10.04
C ARG A 48 2.42 -3.53 -8.69
N ILE A 49 2.97 -2.91 -7.65
CA ILE A 49 2.51 -3.00 -6.27
C ILE A 49 2.64 -1.63 -5.63
N VAL A 50 1.60 -1.20 -4.93
CA VAL A 50 1.63 -0.07 -4.01
C VAL A 50 1.48 -0.64 -2.61
N GLY A 51 2.35 -0.21 -1.69
CA GLY A 51 2.32 -0.63 -0.29
C GLY A 51 2.28 0.58 0.63
N LEU A 52 1.44 0.52 1.66
CA LEU A 52 1.49 1.43 2.80
C LEU A 52 1.40 0.61 4.08
N ALA A 53 2.25 0.95 5.06
CA ALA A 53 2.25 0.34 6.37
C ALA A 53 2.01 1.43 7.43
N GLY A 54 1.27 1.08 8.47
CA GLY A 54 1.09 1.89 9.66
C GLY A 54 1.08 0.99 10.87
N GLY A 55 1.83 1.34 11.91
CA GLY A 55 1.96 0.51 13.10
C GLY A 55 2.16 1.33 14.36
N SER A 56 1.81 0.72 15.49
CA SER A 56 2.12 1.18 16.84
C SER A 56 2.27 -0.06 17.74
N PRO A 57 2.81 0.05 18.97
CA PRO A 57 2.85 -1.09 19.88
C PRO A 57 1.48 -1.78 20.01
N GLY A 58 1.43 -3.08 19.74
CA GLY A 58 0.23 -3.92 19.73
C GLY A 58 -0.72 -3.73 18.54
N LEU A 59 -0.31 -3.02 17.48
CA LEU A 59 -1.15 -2.76 16.31
C LEU A 59 -0.33 -2.71 15.01
N ASN A 60 -0.82 -3.35 13.97
CA ASN A 60 -0.29 -3.21 12.62
C ASN A 60 -1.41 -3.10 11.57
N ALA A 61 -1.20 -2.23 10.59
CA ALA A 61 -2.07 -2.02 9.45
C ALA A 61 -1.25 -2.04 8.17
N LEU A 62 -1.66 -2.88 7.21
CA LEU A 62 -1.03 -2.99 5.90
C LEU A 62 -2.06 -2.75 4.81
N TYR A 63 -1.65 -2.04 3.78
CA TYR A 63 -2.38 -1.86 2.53
C TYR A 63 -1.49 -2.28 1.37
N PHE A 64 -2.02 -3.13 0.50
CA PHE A 64 -1.38 -3.52 -0.76
C PHE A 64 -2.36 -3.36 -1.92
N LYS A 65 -1.92 -2.71 -2.99
CA LYS A 65 -2.62 -2.67 -4.28
C LYS A 65 -1.75 -3.35 -5.32
N PHE A 66 -2.24 -4.44 -5.90
CA PHE A 66 -1.53 -5.23 -6.89
C PHE A 66 -2.03 -4.85 -8.28
N GLY A 67 -1.32 -3.95 -8.97
CA GLY A 67 -1.66 -3.52 -10.33
C GLY A 67 -1.64 -4.67 -11.35
N VAL A 68 -0.82 -5.70 -11.11
CA VAL A 68 -0.74 -6.90 -11.97
C VAL A 68 -1.97 -7.80 -11.88
N SER A 69 -2.55 -7.98 -10.69
CA SER A 69 -3.70 -8.88 -10.48
C SER A 69 -5.02 -8.14 -10.27
N GLY A 70 -5.00 -6.82 -10.14
CA GLY A 70 -6.19 -5.99 -9.87
C GLY A 70 -6.72 -6.07 -8.44
N HIS A 71 -5.98 -6.71 -7.52
CA HIS A 71 -6.43 -6.91 -6.14
C HIS A 71 -5.98 -5.76 -5.23
N THR A 72 -6.86 -5.38 -4.30
CA THR A 72 -6.53 -4.56 -3.13
C THR A 72 -6.65 -5.42 -1.88
N VAL A 73 -5.66 -5.38 -1.00
CA VAL A 73 -5.63 -6.12 0.28
C VAL A 73 -5.38 -5.14 1.42
N PHE A 74 -6.19 -5.26 2.46
CA PHE A 74 -5.99 -4.59 3.74
C PHE A 74 -5.83 -5.64 4.85
N VAL A 75 -4.84 -5.45 5.72
CA VAL A 75 -4.63 -6.27 6.93
C VAL A 75 -4.68 -5.33 8.11
N LEU A 76 -5.58 -5.59 9.06
CA LEU A 76 -5.60 -4.92 10.36
C LEU A 76 -5.35 -5.98 11.43
N SER A 77 -4.36 -5.76 12.28
CA SER A 77 -3.88 -6.72 13.26
C SER A 77 -3.66 -6.05 14.60
N ASN A 78 -3.95 -6.78 15.67
CA ASN A 78 -3.67 -6.42 17.06
C ASN A 78 -2.36 -7.05 17.58
N TYR A 79 -1.43 -7.34 16.67
CA TYR A 79 -0.07 -7.80 16.96
C TYR A 79 0.94 -6.74 16.54
N ASP A 80 2.15 -6.84 17.10
CA ASP A 80 3.24 -5.93 16.74
C ASP A 80 3.66 -6.10 15.27
N PRO A 81 4.24 -5.05 14.64
CA PRO A 81 4.68 -5.12 13.25
C PRO A 81 5.61 -6.32 12.95
N GLU A 82 6.51 -6.66 13.87
CA GLU A 82 7.49 -7.75 13.75
C GLU A 82 6.81 -9.13 13.59
N ASP A 83 5.67 -9.34 14.27
CA ASP A 83 4.90 -10.59 14.19
C ASP A 83 4.13 -10.72 12.86
N ILE A 84 3.93 -9.61 12.15
CA ILE A 84 3.10 -9.54 10.94
C ILE A 84 3.92 -9.54 9.66
N GLU A 85 5.22 -9.24 9.71
CA GLU A 85 6.10 -9.29 8.54
C GLU A 85 6.04 -10.63 7.76
N PRO A 86 6.04 -11.82 8.40
CA PRO A 86 5.96 -13.09 7.68
C PRO A 86 4.64 -13.24 6.91
N VAL A 87 3.53 -12.77 7.49
CA VAL A 87 2.20 -12.80 6.88
C VAL A 87 2.13 -11.85 5.68
N ALA A 88 2.72 -10.66 5.80
CA ALA A 88 2.80 -9.70 4.71
C ALA A 88 3.50 -10.30 3.49
N LYS A 89 4.61 -11.01 3.70
CA LYS A 89 5.33 -11.72 2.63
C LYS A 89 4.44 -12.78 1.96
N SER A 90 3.76 -13.62 2.74
CA SER A 90 2.86 -14.65 2.20
C SER A 90 1.71 -14.06 1.38
N ILE A 91 1.14 -12.92 1.81
CA ILE A 91 0.11 -12.20 1.06
C ILE A 91 0.66 -11.68 -0.26
N ILE A 92 1.81 -11.01 -0.23
CA ILE A 92 2.46 -10.49 -1.45
C ILE A 92 2.71 -11.63 -2.43
N ASP A 93 3.27 -12.75 -1.98
CA ASP A 93 3.51 -13.92 -2.82
C ASP A 93 2.21 -14.47 -3.42
N MET A 94 1.09 -14.49 -2.68
CA MET A 94 -0.21 -14.96 -3.18
C MET A 94 -0.72 -14.14 -4.38
N PHE A 95 -0.49 -12.83 -4.40
CA PHE A 95 -1.04 -11.92 -5.42
C PHE A 95 -0.05 -11.51 -6.51
N ILE A 96 1.22 -11.90 -6.41
CA ILE A 96 2.21 -11.79 -7.49
C ILE A 96 2.31 -13.15 -8.20
N PRO A 97 1.98 -13.23 -9.51
CA PRO A 97 2.21 -14.43 -10.32
C PRO A 97 3.67 -14.90 -10.24
N GLU A 98 3.92 -16.20 -10.20
CA GLU A 98 5.28 -16.75 -10.11
C GLU A 98 6.21 -16.24 -11.23
N SER A 99 5.66 -16.05 -12.44
CA SER A 99 6.35 -15.49 -13.60
C SER A 99 6.87 -14.05 -13.40
N GLU A 100 6.37 -13.35 -12.38
CA GLU A 100 6.66 -11.94 -12.09
C GLU A 100 7.44 -11.75 -10.77
N ARG A 101 7.70 -12.83 -10.02
CA ARG A 101 8.51 -12.81 -8.80
C ARG A 101 10.00 -12.73 -9.18
N GLY A 102 10.70 -11.65 -8.81
CA GLY A 102 12.17 -11.56 -9.01
C GLY A 102 12.77 -10.20 -9.38
N LYS A 103 11.99 -9.14 -9.57
CA LYS A 103 12.52 -7.79 -9.79
C LYS A 103 12.36 -6.93 -8.54
N ARG A 104 13.24 -7.11 -7.56
CA ARG A 104 13.38 -6.18 -6.41
C ARG A 104 14.03 -4.89 -6.92
N LEU A 105 13.28 -3.79 -6.98
CA LEU A 105 13.91 -2.46 -6.98
C LEU A 105 14.31 -2.16 -5.54
N VAL A 106 15.60 -2.22 -5.26
CA VAL A 106 16.17 -1.70 -4.01
C VAL A 106 16.05 -0.18 -4.08
N MET A 107 15.07 0.39 -3.38
CA MET A 107 15.09 1.81 -3.08
C MET A 107 16.29 2.04 -2.17
N LYS A 108 17.35 2.68 -2.70
CA LYS A 108 18.40 3.23 -1.86
C LYS A 108 17.78 4.36 -1.06
N THR A 109 17.64 4.16 0.25
CA THR A 109 17.48 5.25 1.20
C THR A 109 18.67 6.19 0.98
N LYS A 110 18.42 7.45 0.59
CA LYS A 110 19.46 8.47 0.73
C LYS A 110 19.62 8.71 2.23
N GLU A 111 20.64 8.10 2.82
CA GLU A 111 21.17 8.54 4.11
C GLU A 111 21.79 9.94 3.91
N GLY A 112 21.31 10.89 4.70
CA GLY A 112 22.02 12.11 5.15
C GLY A 112 22.70 12.99 4.11
N GLU A 113 22.07 14.14 3.82
CA GLU A 113 22.78 15.42 3.67
C GLU A 113 22.29 16.38 4.75
#